data_AF-A0A942J5Z9-F1
#
_entry.id   AF-A0A942J5Z9-F1
#
_cell.length_a   1.000
_cell.length_b   1.000
_cell.length_c   1.000
_cell.angle_alpha   90.00
_cell.angle_beta   90.00
_cell.angle_gamma   90.00
#
_symmetry.space_group_name_H-M   'P 1'
#
loop_
_entity.id
_entity.type
_entity.pdbx_description
1 polymer ?
#
loop_
_entity_poly.entity_id
_entity_poly.type
_entity_poly.pdbx_seq_one_letter_code
_entity_poly.pdbx_strand_id
1 'polypeptide(L)'
;MTREAPTPIAQGLLDTSVVIALEQVPAGSLPLEPAIAAVSLAELAAGPHATDDPEERARRQDRLQRVEALLDPLPFDAAAARAYGVVYAATRAHARKPRGARAVDLLIAATAMANDLPLFTRNPDDFDHLEAVGLQVHTV
;
A
#
# COMPACT_ATOMS: atom_id res chain seq x y z
N MET A 1 -25.40 -0.28 25.54
CA MET A 1 -24.18 -1.08 25.29
C MET A 1 -23.34 -0.30 24.30
N THR A 2 -22.39 0.48 24.81
CA THR A 2 -21.46 1.26 23.98
C THR A 2 -20.47 0.28 23.36
N ARG A 3 -20.48 0.09 22.03
CA ARG A 3 -19.40 -0.63 21.34
C ARG A 3 -18.11 0.12 21.67
N GLU A 4 -17.15 -0.54 22.31
CA GLU A 4 -15.78 -0.04 22.37
C GLU A 4 -15.33 0.25 20.95
N ALA A 5 -14.89 1.50 20.72
CA ALA A 5 -14.25 1.84 19.46
C ALA A 5 -13.00 0.95 19.31
N PRO A 6 -12.75 0.35 18.14
CA PRO A 6 -11.57 -0.48 17.94
C PRO A 6 -10.32 0.31 18.30
N THR A 7 -9.38 -0.34 18.98
CA THR A 7 -8.10 0.27 19.35
C THR A 7 -7.38 0.73 18.07
N PRO A 8 -6.92 2.00 17.99
CA PRO A 8 -6.18 2.49 16.83
C PRO A 8 -4.94 1.64 16.58
N ILE A 9 -4.68 1.32 15.30
CA ILE A 9 -3.44 0.68 14.89
C ILE A 9 -2.33 1.73 14.91
N ALA A 10 -1.23 1.45 15.60
CA ALA A 10 -0.16 2.42 15.80
C ALA A 10 0.56 2.76 14.49
N GLN A 11 0.99 1.74 13.73
CA GLN A 11 1.77 1.89 12.50
C GLN A 11 1.21 1.01 11.39
N GLY A 12 1.37 1.42 10.14
CA GLY A 12 0.94 0.61 8.99
C GLY A 12 1.43 1.14 7.67
N LEU A 13 1.62 0.23 6.71
CA LEU A 13 1.96 0.59 5.33
C LEU A 13 0.68 0.84 4.53
N LEU A 14 0.56 2.01 3.92
CA LEU A 14 -0.54 2.34 3.02
C LEU A 14 -0.20 1.84 1.61
N ASP A 15 -1.10 1.04 1.04
CA ASP A 15 -1.13 0.75 -0.38
C ASP A 15 -1.38 2.04 -1.19
N THR A 16 -0.86 2.09 -2.41
CA THR A 16 -1.05 3.20 -3.36
C THR A 16 -2.53 3.52 -3.56
N SER A 17 -3.42 2.52 -3.54
CA SER A 17 -4.87 2.73 -3.62
C SER A 17 -5.42 3.62 -2.50
N VAL A 18 -4.91 3.50 -1.28
CA VAL A 18 -5.29 4.32 -0.12
C VAL A 18 -4.72 5.72 -0.26
N VAL A 19 -3.46 5.86 -0.68
CA VAL A 19 -2.81 7.17 -0.88
C VAL A 19 -3.50 7.98 -1.98
N ILE A 20 -3.94 7.32 -3.06
CA ILE A 20 -4.75 7.93 -4.14
C ILE A 20 -6.15 8.36 -3.64
N ALA A 21 -6.63 7.77 -2.56
CA ALA A 21 -7.96 8.02 -2.04
C ALA A 21 -7.99 8.73 -0.70
N LEU A 22 -6.85 9.24 -0.23
CA LEU A 22 -6.67 9.67 1.17
C LEU A 22 -7.75 10.65 1.66
N GLU A 23 -8.21 11.56 0.79
CA GLU A 23 -9.27 12.54 1.10
C GLU A 23 -10.67 11.92 1.27
N GLN A 24 -10.88 10.70 0.78
CA GLN A 24 -12.12 9.93 0.87
C GLN A 24 -12.10 8.91 2.02
N VAL A 25 -10.92 8.70 2.62
CA VAL A 25 -10.70 7.71 3.68
C VAL A 25 -11.02 8.33 5.05
N PRO A 26 -11.89 7.71 5.88
CA PRO A 26 -12.12 8.16 7.24
C PRO A 26 -10.82 8.17 8.06
N ALA A 27 -10.52 9.26 8.76
CA ALA A 27 -9.30 9.34 9.58
C ALA A 27 -9.18 8.21 10.63
N GLY A 28 -10.30 7.69 11.11
CA GLY A 28 -10.34 6.58 12.08
C GLY A 28 -10.04 5.19 11.49
N SER A 29 -9.90 5.05 10.16
CA SER A 29 -9.54 3.79 9.50
C SER A 29 -8.08 3.73 9.04
N LEU A 30 -7.27 4.75 9.34
CA LEU A 30 -5.84 4.80 9.05
C LEU A 30 -5.00 4.48 10.31
N PRO A 31 -3.76 4.00 10.13
CA PRO A 31 -2.82 3.91 11.24
C PRO A 31 -2.44 5.32 11.74
N LEU A 32 -2.06 5.42 13.02
CA LEU A 32 -1.60 6.68 13.60
C LEU A 32 -0.31 7.19 12.93
N GLU A 33 0.57 6.26 12.59
CA GLU A 33 1.85 6.49 11.92
C GLU A 33 1.85 5.75 10.57
N PRO A 34 1.37 6.40 9.48
CA PRO A 34 1.36 5.81 8.16
C PRO A 34 2.77 5.83 7.53
N ALA A 35 3.12 4.73 6.86
CA ALA A 35 4.26 4.63 5.95
C ALA A 35 3.78 4.29 4.53
N ILE A 36 4.61 4.54 3.53
CA ILE A 36 4.38 4.06 2.15
C ILE A 36 5.60 3.31 1.65
N ALA A 37 5.42 2.44 0.66
CA ALA A 37 6.55 1.86 -0.06
C ALA A 37 7.11 2.88 -1.08
N ALA A 38 8.42 2.88 -1.31
CA ALA A 38 9.04 3.64 -2.41
C ALA A 38 8.45 3.24 -3.78
N VAL A 39 7.95 2.00 -3.90
CA VAL A 39 7.22 1.51 -5.06
C VAL A 39 5.91 2.30 -5.27
N SER A 40 5.16 2.57 -4.20
CA SER A 40 3.96 3.42 -4.25
C SER A 40 4.30 4.85 -4.65
N LEU A 41 5.41 5.40 -4.16
CA LEU A 41 5.89 6.71 -4.60
C LEU A 41 6.21 6.71 -6.10
N ALA A 42 6.82 5.64 -6.63
CA ALA A 42 7.10 5.52 -8.06
C ALA A 42 5.81 5.51 -8.91
N GLU A 43 4.74 4.85 -8.45
CA GLU A 43 3.43 4.89 -9.11
C GLU A 43 2.83 6.30 -9.13
N LEU A 44 2.91 7.01 -7.99
CA LEU A 44 2.46 8.41 -7.89
C LEU A 44 3.27 9.32 -8.81
N ALA A 45 4.58 9.12 -8.90
CA ALA A 45 5.47 9.87 -9.77
C ALA A 45 5.18 9.64 -11.26
N ALA A 46 4.79 8.43 -11.65
CA ALA A 46 4.37 8.13 -13.02
C ALA A 46 3.01 8.78 -13.37
N GLY A 47 2.12 8.95 -12.39
CA GLY A 47 0.74 9.41 -12.57
C GLY A 47 0.56 10.68 -13.42
N PRO A 48 1.25 11.80 -13.12
CA PRO A 48 1.18 13.03 -13.91
C PRO A 48 1.61 12.86 -15.36
N HIS A 49 2.52 11.93 -15.65
CA HIS A 49 3.02 11.65 -16.99
C HIS A 49 2.10 10.71 -17.79
N ALA A 50 1.17 10.04 -17.13
CA ALA A 50 0.26 9.05 -17.72
C ALA A 50 -1.12 9.62 -18.12
N THR A 51 -1.32 10.94 -18.08
CA THR A 51 -2.57 11.59 -18.48
C THR A 51 -2.30 12.72 -19.47
N ASP A 52 -3.27 13.00 -20.35
CA ASP A 52 -3.26 14.17 -21.25
C ASP A 52 -4.10 15.33 -20.71
N ASP A 53 -4.99 15.08 -19.75
CA ASP A 53 -5.83 16.11 -19.10
C ASP A 53 -4.98 17.01 -18.18
N PRO A 54 -4.87 18.32 -18.45
CA PRO A 54 -4.10 19.26 -17.63
C PRO A 54 -4.59 19.37 -16.18
N GLU A 55 -5.90 19.28 -15.93
CA GLU A 55 -6.44 19.38 -14.58
C GLU A 55 -6.11 18.13 -13.77
N GLU A 56 -6.28 16.96 -14.38
CA GLU A 56 -5.89 15.69 -13.76
C GLU A 56 -4.39 15.61 -13.51
N ARG A 57 -3.58 16.12 -14.45
CA ARG A 57 -2.12 16.22 -14.27
C ARG A 57 -1.77 17.07 -13.05
N ALA A 58 -2.41 18.23 -12.90
CA ALA A 58 -2.19 19.11 -11.76
C ALA A 58 -2.59 18.42 -10.44
N ARG A 59 -3.75 17.75 -10.39
CA ARG A 59 -4.20 16.99 -9.21
C ARG A 59 -3.21 15.88 -8.82
N ARG A 60 -2.69 15.13 -9.80
CA ARG A 60 -1.70 14.06 -9.54
C ARG A 60 -0.35 14.61 -9.08
N GLN A 61 0.09 15.72 -9.67
CA GLN A 61 1.34 16.38 -9.28
C GLN A 61 1.28 16.92 -7.84
N ASP A 62 0.16 17.56 -7.49
CA ASP A 62 -0.12 18.08 -6.16
C ASP A 62 -0.18 16.96 -5.11
N ARG A 63 -0.80 15.81 -5.44
CA ARG A 63 -0.77 14.61 -4.59
C ARG A 63 0.64 14.09 -4.37
N LEU A 64 1.45 13.95 -5.42
CA LEU A 64 2.84 13.50 -5.32
C LEU A 64 3.64 14.40 -4.37
N GLN A 65 3.55 15.71 -4.56
CA GLN A 65 4.26 16.69 -3.73
C GLN A 65 3.84 16.63 -2.26
N ARG A 66 2.55 16.45 -1.97
CA ARG A 66 2.06 16.25 -0.59
C ARG A 66 2.66 15.00 0.04
N VAL A 67 2.68 13.90 -0.69
CA VAL A 67 3.23 12.63 -0.20
C VAL A 67 4.71 12.76 0.09
N GLU A 68 5.50 13.34 -0.82
CA GLU A 68 6.94 13.58 -0.63
C GLU A 68 7.24 14.52 0.54
N ALA A 69 6.35 15.48 0.83
CA ALA A 69 6.52 16.41 1.94
C ALA A 69 6.17 15.81 3.31
N LEU A 70 5.33 14.78 3.35
CA LEU A 70 4.75 14.26 4.59
C LEU A 70 5.29 12.89 5.00
N LEU A 71 5.73 12.07 4.05
CA LEU A 71 6.07 10.67 4.27
C LEU A 71 7.47 10.36 3.78
N ASP A 72 8.20 9.55 4.55
CA ASP A 72 9.47 8.95 4.13
C ASP A 72 9.21 7.53 3.60
N PRO A 73 9.35 7.26 2.29
CA PRO A 73 9.02 5.96 1.73
C PRO A 73 10.02 4.88 2.12
N LEU A 74 9.51 3.72 2.51
CA LEU A 74 10.31 2.54 2.81
C LEU A 74 10.92 1.96 1.52
N PRO A 75 12.24 1.71 1.47
CA PRO A 75 12.89 1.18 0.27
C PRO A 75 12.50 -0.27 0.03
N PHE A 76 12.48 -0.68 -1.25
CA PHE A 76 12.49 -2.10 -1.60
C PHE A 76 13.92 -2.61 -1.53
N ASP A 77 14.33 -3.05 -0.34
CA ASP A 77 15.70 -3.46 -0.02
C ASP A 77 15.88 -5.00 -0.07
N ALA A 78 17.02 -5.48 0.45
CA ALA A 78 17.31 -6.92 0.48
C ALA A 78 16.36 -7.72 1.39
N ALA A 79 15.79 -7.12 2.44
CA ALA A 79 14.81 -7.78 3.29
C ALA A 79 13.47 -7.90 2.55
N ALA A 80 13.01 -6.81 1.93
CA ALA A 80 11.82 -6.81 1.07
C ALA A 80 11.96 -7.82 -0.10
N ALA A 81 13.13 -7.91 -0.71
CA ALA A 81 13.40 -8.89 -1.77
C ALA A 81 13.28 -10.34 -1.30
N ARG A 82 13.66 -10.65 -0.04
CA ARG A 82 13.46 -11.99 0.54
C ARG A 82 12.00 -12.26 0.87
N ALA A 83 11.32 -11.29 1.49
CA ALA A 83 9.88 -11.36 1.79
C ALA A 83 9.05 -11.56 0.51
N TYR A 84 9.47 -10.96 -0.60
CA TYR A 84 8.83 -11.14 -1.91
C TYR A 84 8.77 -12.62 -2.33
N GLY A 85 9.78 -13.43 -2.00
CA GLY A 85 9.74 -14.88 -2.28
C GLY A 85 8.56 -15.58 -1.60
N VAL A 86 8.28 -15.22 -0.34
CA VAL A 86 7.13 -15.74 0.44
C VAL A 86 5.82 -15.26 -0.17
N VAL A 87 5.71 -13.96 -0.43
CA VAL A 87 4.54 -13.32 -1.06
C VAL A 87 4.23 -13.95 -2.42
N TYR A 88 5.25 -14.16 -3.25
CA TYR A 88 5.13 -14.79 -4.56
C TYR A 88 4.62 -16.23 -4.46
N ALA A 89 5.20 -17.03 -3.56
CA ALA A 89 4.80 -18.42 -3.35
C ALA A 89 3.34 -18.51 -2.90
N ALA A 90 2.92 -17.69 -1.93
CA ALA A 90 1.54 -17.61 -1.46
C ALA A 90 0.59 -17.20 -2.59
N THR A 91 0.95 -16.17 -3.36
CA THR A 91 0.13 -15.70 -4.49
C THR A 91 -0.06 -16.77 -5.56
N ARG A 92 1.00 -17.53 -5.88
CA ARG A 92 0.92 -18.64 -6.82
C ARG A 92 0.08 -19.80 -6.31
N ALA A 93 0.17 -20.12 -5.01
CA ALA A 93 -0.63 -21.18 -4.40
C ALA A 93 -2.13 -20.90 -4.49
N HIS A 94 -2.52 -19.63 -4.46
CA HIS A 94 -3.91 -19.17 -4.66
C HIS A 94 -4.32 -19.00 -6.13
N ALA A 95 -3.61 -19.63 -7.07
CA ALA A 95 -3.89 -19.62 -8.51
C ALA A 95 -3.95 -18.22 -9.16
N ARG A 96 -3.40 -17.19 -8.49
CA ARG A 96 -3.30 -15.83 -9.02
C ARG A 96 -2.05 -15.69 -9.87
N LYS A 97 -2.12 -14.86 -10.91
CA LYS A 97 -0.97 -14.59 -11.78
C LYS A 97 -0.20 -13.37 -11.23
N PRO A 98 1.04 -13.54 -10.75
CA PRO A 98 1.87 -12.45 -10.24
C PRO A 98 2.52 -11.69 -11.40
N ARG A 99 1.71 -11.00 -12.21
CA ARG A 99 2.19 -10.26 -13.40
C ARG A 99 1.31 -9.04 -13.70
N GLY A 100 1.84 -8.09 -14.47
CA GLY A 100 1.16 -6.83 -14.77
C GLY A 100 1.10 -5.92 -13.55
N ALA A 101 0.00 -5.18 -13.37
CA ALA A 101 -0.23 -4.31 -12.20
C ALA A 101 0.03 -5.04 -10.87
N ARG A 102 -0.41 -6.30 -10.77
CA ARG A 102 -0.23 -7.12 -9.58
C ARG A 102 1.23 -7.39 -9.20
N ALA A 103 2.17 -7.30 -10.13
CA ALA A 103 3.58 -7.46 -9.79
C ALA A 103 4.07 -6.33 -8.86
N VAL A 104 3.55 -5.11 -9.05
CA VAL A 104 3.88 -3.93 -8.24
C VAL A 104 3.26 -4.07 -6.85
N ASP A 105 1.99 -4.47 -6.78
CA ASP A 105 1.28 -4.76 -5.52
C ASP A 105 2.05 -5.75 -4.63
N LEU A 106 2.61 -6.82 -5.22
CA LEU A 106 3.40 -7.79 -4.46
C LEU A 106 4.72 -7.20 -3.90
N LEU A 107 5.31 -6.19 -4.55
CA LEU A 107 6.48 -5.49 -4.00
C LEU A 107 6.09 -4.62 -2.80
N ILE A 108 4.91 -3.97 -2.85
CA ILE A 108 4.34 -3.22 -1.73
C ILE A 108 4.09 -4.15 -0.55
N ALA A 109 3.40 -5.28 -0.78
CA ALA A 109 3.14 -6.28 0.24
C ALA A 109 4.42 -6.88 0.85
N ALA A 110 5.44 -7.13 0.02
CA ALA A 110 6.75 -7.58 0.49
C ALA A 110 7.48 -6.53 1.34
N THR A 111 7.31 -5.25 1.01
CA THR A 111 7.86 -4.14 1.81
C THR A 111 7.17 -4.05 3.18
N ALA A 112 5.84 -4.18 3.22
CA ALA A 112 5.09 -4.26 4.48
C ALA A 112 5.57 -5.44 5.35
N MET A 113 5.63 -6.64 4.75
CA MET A 113 6.06 -7.86 5.43
C MET A 113 7.50 -7.77 5.97
N ALA A 114 8.43 -7.16 5.21
CA ALA A 114 9.82 -7.03 5.64
C ALA A 114 10.02 -6.03 6.78
N ASN A 115 9.06 -5.14 7.02
CA ASN A 115 9.10 -4.14 8.09
C ASN A 115 8.13 -4.48 9.24
N ASP A 116 7.55 -5.68 9.24
CA ASP A 116 6.54 -6.12 10.23
C ASP A 116 5.35 -5.15 10.35
N LEU A 117 4.95 -4.54 9.23
CA LEU A 117 3.84 -3.58 9.18
C LEU A 117 2.57 -4.21 8.61
N PRO A 118 1.39 -3.95 9.20
CA PRO A 118 0.11 -4.26 8.56
C PRO A 118 -0.05 -3.44 7.27
N LEU A 119 -0.66 -4.05 6.25
CA LEU A 119 -0.96 -3.41 4.97
C LEU A 119 -2.39 -2.86 4.97
N PHE A 120 -2.54 -1.57 4.71
CA PHE A 120 -3.82 -0.89 4.55
C PHE A 120 -4.13 -0.73 3.07
N THR A 121 -5.25 -1.26 2.59
CA THR A 121 -5.62 -1.26 1.17
C THR A 121 -7.11 -1.01 0.95
N ARG A 122 -7.46 -0.45 -0.21
CA ARG A 122 -8.83 -0.38 -0.71
C ARG A 122 -9.23 -1.60 -1.55
N ASN A 123 -8.27 -2.46 -1.86
CA ASN A 123 -8.44 -3.64 -2.70
C ASN A 123 -8.05 -4.89 -1.88
N PRO A 124 -8.74 -5.22 -0.77
CA PRO A 124 -8.36 -6.33 0.11
C PRO A 124 -8.29 -7.65 -0.65
N ASP A 125 -9.19 -7.81 -1.62
CA ASP A 125 -9.18 -8.95 -2.53
C ASP A 125 -7.79 -9.18 -3.15
N ASP A 126 -6.95 -8.18 -3.40
CA ASP A 126 -5.60 -8.38 -3.96
C ASP A 126 -4.58 -8.98 -2.99
N PHE A 127 -4.85 -8.93 -1.68
CA PHE A 127 -3.88 -9.24 -0.62
C PHE A 127 -4.36 -10.25 0.43
N ASP A 128 -5.66 -10.52 0.57
CA ASP A 128 -6.22 -11.38 1.64
C ASP A 128 -5.53 -12.76 1.74
N HIS A 129 -5.09 -13.31 0.61
CA HIS A 129 -4.37 -14.60 0.60
C HIS A 129 -3.00 -14.56 1.29
N LEU A 130 -2.46 -13.36 1.58
CA LEU A 130 -1.18 -13.17 2.25
C LEU A 130 -1.29 -13.21 3.78
N GLU A 131 -2.50 -13.15 4.35
CA GLU A 131 -2.71 -13.39 5.78
C GLU A 131 -2.24 -14.79 6.19
N ALA A 132 -2.40 -15.77 5.30
CA ALA A 132 -1.94 -17.15 5.49
C ALA A 132 -0.41 -17.27 5.65
N VAL A 133 0.35 -16.24 5.27
CA VAL A 133 1.81 -16.18 5.43
C VAL A 133 2.25 -15.03 6.34
N GLY A 134 1.33 -14.48 7.14
CA GLY A 134 1.64 -13.57 8.24
C GLY A 134 1.56 -12.07 7.90
N LEU A 135 1.10 -11.69 6.70
CA LEU A 135 0.83 -10.28 6.41
C LEU A 135 -0.58 -9.90 6.90
N GLN A 136 -0.68 -9.02 7.89
CA GLN A 136 -1.96 -8.47 8.33
C GLN A 136 -2.51 -7.50 7.28
N VAL A 137 -3.77 -7.67 6.86
CA VAL A 137 -4.41 -6.82 5.84
C VAL A 137 -5.60 -6.08 6.46
N HIS A 138 -5.62 -4.76 6.30
CA HIS A 138 -6.68 -3.89 6.77
C HIS A 138 -7.38 -3.22 5.58
N THR A 139 -8.70 -3.40 5.49
CA THR A 139 -9.52 -2.71 4.49
C THR A 139 -9.85 -1.30 4.95
N VAL A 140 -9.78 -0.34 4.02
CA VAL A 140 -10.01 1.08 4.26
C VAL A 140 -11.07 1.68 3.34
#